data_AF-A0A2W2FUF4-F1
#
_entry.id   AF-A0A2W2FUF4-F1
#
_cell.length_a   1.000
_cell.length_b   1.000
_cell.length_c   1.000
_cell.angle_alpha   90.00
_cell.angle_beta   90.00
_cell.angle_gamma   90.00
#
_symmetry.space_group_name_H-M   'P 1'
#
loop_
_entity.id
_entity.type
_entity.pdbx_description
1 polymer ?
#
loop_
_entity_poly.entity_id
_entity_poly.type
_entity_poly.pdbx_seq_one_letter_code
_entity_poly.pdbx_strand_id
1 'polypeptide(L)'
;GLGWGLPVSAGGVVFVLVVGLAAPFVGALVAVLVNPLLVRLADGASLPRWHRAGFAVQCLAYAANDGQKMLAVFVIALGASGAAPGVCALIAVLFGLGTIYGLPRAGRTLSREILASRPVHGVSAELASGPTVIACAAAGAPVSMTQAIAGGLIGAGVAESTRRVRWHPAAKIVLAWVVTLPASGLLAAAGALIVKGVIA
;
A
#
# COMPACT_ATOMS: atom_id res chain seq x y z
N GLY A 1 15.42 17.05 -9.52
CA GLY A 1 16.16 15.95 -8.90
C GLY A 1 17.30 15.54 -9.81
N LEU A 2 17.96 14.42 -9.49
CA LEU A 2 19.18 13.94 -10.18
C LEU A 2 19.04 13.73 -11.70
N GLY A 3 17.83 13.56 -12.25
CA GLY A 3 17.56 13.55 -13.69
C GLY A 3 17.27 14.96 -14.25
N TRP A 4 15.99 15.32 -14.35
CA TRP A 4 15.49 16.56 -14.98
C TRP A 4 15.64 17.87 -14.17
N GLY A 5 16.45 17.93 -13.12
CA GLY A 5 16.72 19.21 -12.43
C GLY A 5 15.53 19.82 -11.66
N LEU A 6 14.38 19.15 -11.61
CA LEU A 6 13.18 19.63 -10.89
C LEU A 6 13.45 19.96 -9.40
N PRO A 7 12.83 21.00 -8.83
CA PRO A 7 12.96 21.29 -7.40
C PRO A 7 12.43 20.11 -6.57
N VAL A 8 13.18 19.70 -5.53
CA VAL A 8 12.77 18.64 -4.61
C VAL A 8 12.73 19.21 -3.20
N SER A 9 11.56 19.15 -2.57
CA SER A 9 11.42 19.53 -1.16
C SER A 9 11.96 18.42 -0.26
N ALA A 10 13.11 18.66 0.39
CA ALA A 10 13.67 17.71 1.35
C ALA A 10 12.69 17.40 2.50
N GLY A 11 11.98 18.42 3.00
CA GLY A 11 10.96 18.25 4.03
C GLY A 11 9.79 17.38 3.57
N GLY A 12 9.32 17.57 2.33
CA GLY A 12 8.26 16.73 1.75
C GLY A 12 8.70 15.27 1.60
N VAL A 13 9.92 15.03 1.14
CA VAL A 13 10.47 13.66 1.03
C VAL A 13 10.55 12.99 2.40
N VAL A 14 11.09 13.68 3.41
CA VAL A 14 11.19 13.14 4.77
C VAL A 14 9.80 12.84 5.34
N PHE A 15 8.84 13.75 5.16
CA PHE A 15 7.46 13.54 5.60
C PHE A 15 6.85 12.27 5.00
N VAL A 16 6.94 12.10 3.67
CA VAL A 16 6.40 10.90 2.99
C VAL A 16 7.10 9.62 3.46
N LEU A 17 8.43 9.65 3.66
CA LEU A 17 9.19 8.49 4.14
C LEU A 17 8.79 8.10 5.58
N VAL A 18 8.63 9.08 6.47
CA VAL A 18 8.21 8.84 7.86
C VAL A 18 6.80 8.28 7.91
N VAL A 19 5.86 8.89 7.17
CA VAL A 19 4.47 8.40 7.09
C VAL A 19 4.41 7.00 6.46
N GLY A 20 5.20 6.76 5.40
CA GLY A 20 5.32 5.45 4.76
C GLY A 20 5.82 4.36 5.71
N LEU A 21 6.81 4.69 6.54
CA LEU A 21 7.34 3.77 7.56
C LEU A 21 6.33 3.53 8.70
N ALA A 22 5.57 4.56 9.10
CA ALA A 22 4.60 4.48 10.19
C ALA A 22 3.30 3.74 9.80
N ALA A 23 2.85 3.87 8.55
CA ALA A 23 1.59 3.31 8.06
C ALA A 23 1.33 1.82 8.38
N PRO A 24 2.28 0.88 8.21
CA PRO A 24 2.05 -0.51 8.60
C PRO A 24 1.79 -0.68 10.09
N PHE A 25 2.43 0.12 10.96
CA PHE A 25 2.22 0.06 12.40
C PHE A 25 0.89 0.66 12.81
N VAL A 26 0.47 1.74 12.14
CA VAL A 26 -0.88 2.31 12.32
C VAL A 26 -1.93 1.29 11.90
N GLY A 27 -1.77 0.67 10.73
CA GLY A 27 -2.67 -0.41 10.28
C GLY A 27 -2.72 -1.59 11.25
N ALA A 28 -1.58 -1.99 11.81
CA ALA A 28 -1.51 -3.01 12.85
C ALA A 28 -2.28 -2.60 14.12
N LEU A 29 -2.09 -1.37 14.59
CA LEU A 29 -2.79 -0.85 15.78
C LEU A 29 -4.30 -0.78 15.55
N VAL A 30 -4.74 -0.28 14.39
CA VAL A 30 -6.16 -0.26 14.02
C VAL A 30 -6.73 -1.67 13.97
N ALA A 31 -5.99 -2.64 13.41
CA ALA A 31 -6.43 -4.04 13.36
C ALA A 31 -6.55 -4.67 14.76
N VAL A 32 -5.71 -4.28 15.73
CA VAL A 32 -5.83 -4.72 17.13
C VAL A 32 -7.17 -4.28 17.73
N LEU A 33 -7.67 -3.11 17.34
CA LEU A 33 -8.96 -2.57 17.82
C LEU A 33 -10.15 -3.14 17.04
N VAL A 34 -10.02 -3.30 15.72
CA VAL A 34 -11.09 -3.79 14.84
C VAL A 34 -11.34 -5.29 15.02
N ASN A 35 -10.29 -6.09 15.22
CA ASN A 35 -10.43 -7.54 15.22
C ASN A 35 -11.35 -8.08 16.34
N PRO A 36 -11.27 -7.64 17.61
CA PRO A 36 -12.19 -8.08 18.66
C PRO A 36 -13.64 -7.71 18.37
N LEU A 37 -13.89 -6.55 17.74
CA LEU A 37 -15.23 -6.13 17.34
C LEU A 37 -15.75 -7.01 16.20
N LEU A 38 -14.92 -7.26 15.18
CA LEU A 38 -15.28 -8.12 14.07
C LEU A 38 -15.58 -9.55 14.53
N VAL A 39 -14.78 -10.11 15.45
CA VAL A 39 -15.02 -11.45 16.00
C VAL A 39 -16.34 -11.53 16.79
N ARG A 40 -16.79 -10.43 17.41
CA ARG A 40 -18.08 -10.38 18.12
C ARG A 40 -19.28 -10.17 17.21
N LEU A 41 -19.10 -9.39 16.14
CA LEU A 41 -20.18 -8.96 15.24
C LEU A 41 -20.34 -9.84 14.00
N ALA A 42 -19.28 -10.52 13.57
CA ALA A 42 -19.28 -11.35 12.38
C ALA A 42 -19.38 -12.83 12.76
N ASP A 43 -20.38 -13.47 12.17
CA ASP A 43 -20.54 -14.92 12.10
C ASP A 43 -20.14 -15.45 10.71
N GLY A 44 -20.18 -16.77 10.52
CA GLY A 44 -19.80 -17.39 9.25
C GLY A 44 -20.63 -16.90 8.05
N ALA A 45 -21.90 -16.52 8.27
CA ALA A 45 -22.80 -16.06 7.22
C ALA A 45 -22.60 -14.57 6.84
N SER A 46 -22.21 -13.73 7.81
CA SER A 46 -21.97 -12.30 7.60
C SER A 46 -20.55 -11.97 7.18
N LEU A 47 -19.56 -12.85 7.45
CA LEU A 47 -18.17 -12.62 7.09
C LEU A 47 -17.94 -12.28 5.60
N PRO A 48 -18.63 -12.90 4.62
CA PRO A 48 -18.53 -12.50 3.21
C PRO A 48 -19.07 -11.08 2.93
N ARG A 49 -20.02 -10.57 3.73
CA ARG A 49 -20.48 -9.18 3.63
C ARG A 49 -19.41 -8.22 4.13
N TRP A 50 -18.78 -8.52 5.26
CA TRP A 50 -17.67 -7.75 5.80
C TRP A 50 -16.46 -7.75 4.87
N HIS A 51 -16.12 -8.90 4.28
CA HIS A 51 -15.07 -8.98 3.26
C HIS A 51 -15.40 -8.10 2.05
N ARG A 52 -16.61 -8.15 1.49
CA ARG A 52 -16.99 -7.28 0.36
C ARG A 52 -16.88 -5.80 0.70
N ALA A 53 -17.29 -5.40 1.90
CA ALA A 53 -17.16 -4.03 2.37
C ALA A 53 -15.68 -3.62 2.53
N GLY A 54 -14.87 -4.45 3.22
CA GLY A 54 -13.44 -4.22 3.39
C GLY A 54 -12.69 -4.15 2.06
N PHE A 55 -12.97 -5.08 1.15
CA PHE A 55 -12.41 -5.11 -0.19
C PHE A 55 -12.81 -3.88 -1.01
N ALA A 56 -14.05 -3.41 -0.92
CA ALA A 56 -14.47 -2.17 -1.59
C ALA A 56 -13.69 -0.95 -1.07
N VAL A 57 -13.49 -0.86 0.25
CA VAL A 57 -12.64 0.19 0.84
C VAL A 57 -11.19 0.03 0.38
N GLN A 58 -10.68 -1.20 0.23
CA GLN A 58 -9.33 -1.46 -0.26
C GLN A 58 -9.16 -1.02 -1.72
N CYS A 59 -10.17 -1.22 -2.57
CA CYS A 59 -10.19 -0.71 -3.95
C CYS A 59 -10.17 0.82 -3.99
N LEU A 60 -10.95 1.48 -3.11
CA LEU A 60 -10.92 2.94 -2.99
C LEU A 60 -9.56 3.45 -2.50
N ALA A 61 -8.99 2.79 -1.49
CA ALA A 61 -7.65 3.07 -0.99
C ALA A 61 -6.60 2.90 -2.10
N TYR A 62 -6.68 1.84 -2.89
CA TYR A 62 -5.78 1.58 -4.01
C TYR A 62 -5.85 2.71 -5.05
N ALA A 63 -7.06 3.12 -5.44
CA ALA A 63 -7.24 4.23 -6.38
C ALA A 63 -6.73 5.56 -5.82
N ALA A 64 -7.08 5.90 -4.57
CA ALA A 64 -6.68 7.16 -3.94
C ALA A 64 -5.16 7.23 -3.68
N ASN A 65 -4.52 6.10 -3.40
CA ASN A 65 -3.11 6.04 -3.03
C ASN A 65 -2.19 5.81 -4.23
N ASP A 66 -2.40 4.72 -4.97
CA ASP A 66 -1.53 4.36 -6.09
C ASP A 66 -1.87 5.15 -7.36
N GLY A 67 -3.12 5.60 -7.50
CA GLY A 67 -3.50 6.55 -8.54
C GLY A 67 -2.76 7.88 -8.43
N GLN A 68 -2.60 8.41 -7.20
CA GLN A 68 -1.82 9.65 -6.97
C GLN A 68 -0.35 9.50 -7.37
N LYS A 69 0.28 8.36 -7.02
CA LYS A 69 1.68 8.08 -7.39
C LYS A 69 1.87 8.10 -8.91
N MET A 70 0.96 7.46 -9.64
CA MET A 70 1.05 7.38 -11.10
C MET A 70 0.73 8.72 -11.76
N LEU A 71 -0.26 9.44 -11.26
CA LEU A 71 -0.57 10.78 -11.72
C LEU A 71 0.66 11.70 -11.60
N ALA A 72 1.38 11.64 -10.47
CA ALA A 72 2.61 12.41 -10.29
C ALA A 72 3.66 12.07 -11.36
N VAL A 73 3.90 10.78 -11.64
CA VAL A 73 4.85 10.34 -12.67
C VAL A 73 4.44 10.84 -14.07
N PHE A 74 3.15 10.71 -14.43
CA PHE A 74 2.65 11.15 -15.74
C PHE A 74 2.69 12.67 -15.91
N VAL A 75 2.27 13.43 -14.90
CA VAL A 75 2.29 14.90 -14.94
C VAL A 75 3.72 15.41 -15.11
N ILE A 76 4.68 14.82 -14.39
CA ILE A 76 6.11 15.12 -14.53
C ILE A 76 6.61 14.75 -15.94
N ALA A 77 6.26 13.57 -16.45
CA ALA A 77 6.68 13.10 -17.76
C ALA A 77 6.14 13.97 -18.93
N LEU A 78 4.92 14.49 -18.79
CA LEU A 78 4.29 15.34 -19.79
C LEU A 78 4.66 16.82 -19.64
N GLY A 79 5.37 17.21 -18.58
CA GLY A 79 5.63 18.62 -18.25
C GLY A 79 4.35 19.41 -17.95
N ALA A 80 3.27 18.74 -17.55
CA ALA A 80 2.00 19.37 -17.26
C ALA A 80 2.04 20.07 -15.89
N SER A 81 1.31 21.16 -15.72
CA SER A 81 1.20 21.90 -14.46
C SER A 81 0.12 21.35 -13.52
N GLY A 82 -0.59 20.29 -13.90
CA GLY A 82 -1.67 19.74 -13.08
C GLY A 82 -2.33 18.48 -13.63
N ALA A 83 -3.29 17.98 -12.87
CA ALA A 83 -4.03 16.76 -13.14
C ALA A 83 -5.14 16.99 -14.18
N ALA A 84 -4.77 17.09 -15.46
CA ALA A 84 -5.75 17.24 -16.52
C ALA A 84 -6.79 16.08 -16.47
N PRO A 85 -8.10 16.36 -16.61
CA PRO A 85 -9.13 15.32 -16.51
C PRO A 85 -8.90 14.14 -17.46
N GLY A 86 -8.41 14.40 -18.68
CA GLY A 86 -8.07 13.36 -19.65
C GLY A 86 -6.94 12.43 -19.19
N VAL A 87 -5.91 12.96 -18.52
CA VAL A 87 -4.80 12.17 -17.96
C VAL A 87 -5.31 11.32 -16.79
N CYS A 88 -6.15 11.88 -15.93
CA CYS A 88 -6.77 11.14 -14.83
C CYS A 88 -7.64 9.99 -15.34
N ALA A 89 -8.46 10.24 -16.36
CA ALA A 89 -9.30 9.22 -17.00
C ALA A 89 -8.46 8.10 -17.62
N LEU A 90 -7.38 8.45 -18.34
CA LEU A 90 -6.47 7.47 -18.93
C LEU A 90 -5.82 6.59 -17.85
N ILE A 91 -5.29 7.19 -16.78
CA ILE A 91 -4.69 6.44 -15.66
C ILE A 91 -5.73 5.50 -15.03
N ALA A 92 -6.95 5.98 -14.80
CA ALA A 92 -8.03 5.17 -14.23
C ALA A 92 -8.37 3.96 -15.13
N VAL A 93 -8.45 4.15 -16.44
CA VAL A 93 -8.68 3.05 -17.41
C VAL A 93 -7.53 2.05 -17.39
N LEU A 94 -6.28 2.52 -17.45
CA LEU A 94 -5.10 1.64 -17.42
C LEU A 94 -5.02 0.85 -16.11
N PHE A 95 -5.32 1.47 -14.97
CA PHE A 95 -5.39 0.78 -13.67
C PHE A 95 -6.51 -0.24 -13.62
N GLY A 96 -7.69 0.10 -14.14
CA GLY A 96 -8.83 -0.82 -14.23
C GLY A 96 -8.48 -2.05 -15.06
N LEU A 97 -7.93 -1.85 -16.26
CA LEU A 97 -7.50 -2.93 -17.16
C LEU A 97 -6.40 -3.79 -16.52
N GLY A 98 -5.38 -3.15 -15.93
CA GLY A 98 -4.30 -3.84 -15.23
C GLY A 98 -4.81 -4.67 -14.05
N THR A 99 -5.79 -4.18 -13.31
CA THR A 99 -6.39 -4.90 -12.18
C THR A 99 -7.21 -6.09 -12.65
N ILE A 100 -8.04 -5.93 -13.70
CA ILE A 100 -8.84 -7.03 -14.28
C ILE A 100 -7.93 -8.17 -14.76
N TYR A 101 -6.80 -7.83 -15.40
CA TYR A 101 -5.85 -8.82 -15.90
C TYR A 101 -4.95 -9.41 -14.80
N GLY A 102 -4.49 -8.59 -13.86
CA GLY A 102 -3.49 -8.95 -12.86
C GLY A 102 -4.04 -9.62 -11.62
N LEU A 103 -5.20 -9.17 -11.12
CA LEU A 103 -5.76 -9.62 -9.84
C LEU A 103 -6.04 -11.14 -9.79
N PRO A 104 -6.60 -11.79 -10.84
CA PRO A 104 -6.82 -13.24 -10.82
C PRO A 104 -5.52 -14.05 -10.78
N ARG A 105 -4.41 -13.51 -11.30
CA ARG A 105 -3.09 -14.15 -11.28
C ARG A 105 -2.41 -13.97 -9.93
N ALA A 106 -2.41 -12.74 -9.41
CA ALA A 106 -1.82 -12.41 -8.11
C ALA A 106 -2.55 -13.11 -6.94
N GLY A 107 -3.89 -13.18 -7.00
CA GLY A 107 -4.72 -13.79 -5.95
C GLY A 107 -4.45 -15.29 -5.74
N ARG A 108 -4.02 -16.01 -6.79
CA ARG A 108 -3.66 -17.44 -6.68
C ARG A 108 -2.35 -17.67 -5.93
N THR A 109 -1.44 -16.69 -5.95
CA THR A 109 -0.11 -16.79 -5.33
C THR A 109 -0.11 -16.32 -3.87
N LEU A 110 -0.86 -15.27 -3.54
CA LEU A 110 -0.88 -14.66 -2.20
C LEU A 110 -1.52 -15.53 -1.10
N SER A 111 -2.44 -16.42 -1.46
CA SER A 111 -3.25 -17.20 -0.50
C SER A 111 -2.45 -18.20 0.35
N ARG A 112 -1.21 -18.56 -0.04
CA ARG A 112 -0.47 -19.67 0.59
C ARG A 112 0.68 -19.28 1.51
N GLU A 113 1.28 -18.09 1.38
CA GLU A 113 2.62 -17.85 1.95
C GLU A 113 2.69 -17.01 3.22
N ILE A 114 1.72 -16.13 3.48
CA ILE A 114 1.95 -15.05 4.45
C ILE A 114 1.49 -15.42 5.86
N LEU A 115 0.33 -16.05 6.04
CA LEU A 115 -0.16 -16.52 7.34
C LEU A 115 -1.09 -17.71 7.15
N ALA A 116 -1.09 -18.65 8.11
CA ALA A 116 -2.23 -19.55 8.34
C ALA A 116 -3.39 -18.72 8.97
N SER A 117 -3.75 -17.61 8.32
CA SER A 117 -4.68 -16.62 8.86
C SER A 117 -6.09 -17.14 8.70
N ARG A 118 -6.85 -17.11 9.78
CA ARG A 118 -8.29 -17.36 9.74
C ARG A 118 -8.91 -16.30 8.81
N PRO A 119 -9.97 -16.62 8.05
CA PRO A 119 -10.62 -15.65 7.17
C PRO A 119 -10.97 -14.32 7.85
N VAL A 120 -11.31 -14.36 9.15
CA VAL A 120 -11.58 -13.16 9.96
C VAL A 120 -10.39 -12.22 10.08
N HIS A 121 -9.15 -12.71 10.14
CA HIS A 121 -7.95 -11.85 10.21
C HIS A 121 -7.72 -11.10 8.90
N GLY A 122 -8.03 -11.73 7.76
CA GLY A 122 -7.97 -11.08 6.45
C GLY A 122 -8.94 -9.91 6.36
N VAL A 123 -10.19 -10.13 6.77
CA VAL A 123 -11.21 -9.07 6.80
C VAL A 123 -10.87 -7.97 7.81
N SER A 124 -10.37 -8.32 9.00
CA SER A 124 -9.86 -7.33 9.96
C SER A 124 -8.72 -6.50 9.38
N ALA A 125 -7.80 -7.12 8.64
CA ALA A 125 -6.70 -6.43 8.00
C ALA A 125 -7.19 -5.49 6.89
N GLU A 126 -8.14 -5.90 6.04
CA GLU A 126 -8.76 -5.06 5.01
C GLU A 126 -9.44 -3.83 5.63
N LEU A 127 -10.26 -4.04 6.66
CA LEU A 127 -10.98 -2.98 7.37
C LEU A 127 -10.06 -2.02 8.12
N ALA A 128 -8.87 -2.46 8.52
CA ALA A 128 -7.87 -1.62 9.16
C ALA A 128 -6.98 -0.88 8.14
N SER A 129 -6.48 -1.58 7.12
CA SER A 129 -5.50 -1.02 6.18
C SER A 129 -6.13 -0.04 5.20
N GLY A 130 -7.34 -0.30 4.71
CA GLY A 130 -7.99 0.55 3.73
C GLY A 130 -8.17 2.00 4.23
N PRO A 131 -8.84 2.22 5.37
CA PRO A 131 -8.98 3.56 5.95
C PRO A 131 -7.64 4.22 6.30
N THR A 132 -6.68 3.45 6.84
CA THR A 132 -5.34 3.95 7.15
C THR A 132 -4.67 4.51 5.91
N VAL A 133 -4.72 3.79 4.80
CA VAL A 133 -4.10 4.24 3.54
C VAL A 133 -4.85 5.43 2.94
N ILE A 134 -6.17 5.44 2.98
CA ILE A 134 -6.97 6.61 2.54
C ILE A 134 -6.57 7.84 3.35
N ALA A 135 -6.43 7.73 4.67
CA ALA A 135 -6.02 8.83 5.53
C ALA A 135 -4.61 9.34 5.18
N CYS A 136 -3.64 8.43 4.94
CA CYS A 136 -2.30 8.81 4.51
C CYS A 136 -2.30 9.50 3.13
N ALA A 137 -3.06 8.98 2.16
CA ALA A 137 -3.19 9.58 0.83
C ALA A 137 -3.88 10.96 0.90
N ALA A 138 -4.89 11.13 1.76
CA ALA A 138 -5.55 12.41 2.00
C ALA A 138 -4.61 13.43 2.67
N ALA A 139 -3.68 12.97 3.51
CA ALA A 139 -2.60 13.79 4.08
C ALA A 139 -1.47 14.11 3.09
N GLY A 140 -1.59 13.70 1.82
CA GLY A 140 -0.58 13.96 0.78
C GLY A 140 0.65 13.06 0.86
N ALA A 141 0.60 11.98 1.64
CA ALA A 141 1.68 11.02 1.78
C ALA A 141 1.18 9.61 1.39
N PRO A 142 1.06 9.30 0.10
CA PRO A 142 0.65 7.97 -0.33
C PRO A 142 1.70 6.92 0.08
N VAL A 143 1.25 5.82 0.67
CA VAL A 143 2.07 4.79 1.34
C VAL A 143 2.01 3.44 0.62
N SER A 144 2.69 2.41 1.12
CA SER A 144 2.61 1.08 0.53
C SER A 144 1.40 0.29 1.03
N MET A 145 0.50 -0.06 0.11
CA MET A 145 -0.67 -0.91 0.39
C MET A 145 -0.26 -2.29 0.94
N THR A 146 0.80 -2.88 0.40
CA THR A 146 1.31 -4.19 0.84
C THR A 146 1.80 -4.14 2.28
N GLN A 147 2.45 -3.04 2.67
CA GLN A 147 2.91 -2.85 4.06
C GLN A 147 1.72 -2.64 4.99
N ALA A 148 0.77 -1.79 4.60
CA ALA A 148 -0.43 -1.51 5.38
C ALA A 148 -1.26 -2.77 5.67
N ILE A 149 -1.53 -3.61 4.66
CA ILE A 149 -2.32 -4.84 4.84
C ILE A 149 -1.55 -5.91 5.63
N ALA A 150 -0.24 -6.04 5.42
CA ALA A 150 0.59 -6.95 6.20
C ALA A 150 0.69 -6.52 7.68
N GLY A 151 0.78 -5.21 7.94
CA GLY A 151 0.66 -4.65 9.28
C GLY A 151 -0.68 -4.99 9.93
N GLY A 152 -1.78 -4.77 9.20
CA GLY A 152 -3.13 -5.15 9.65
C GLY A 152 -3.28 -6.64 9.96
N LEU A 153 -2.69 -7.52 9.15
CA LEU A 153 -2.67 -8.97 9.39
C LEU A 153 -1.90 -9.35 10.67
N ILE A 154 -0.73 -8.76 10.88
CA ILE A 154 0.05 -8.95 12.11
C ILE A 154 -0.76 -8.46 13.32
N GLY A 155 -1.34 -7.26 13.23
CA GLY A 155 -2.16 -6.66 14.27
C GLY A 155 -3.39 -7.50 14.64
N ALA A 156 -4.13 -8.01 13.64
CA ALA A 156 -5.26 -8.90 13.86
C ALA A 156 -4.85 -10.21 14.56
N GLY A 157 -3.68 -10.76 14.21
CA GLY A 157 -3.11 -11.92 14.91
C GLY A 157 -2.75 -11.62 16.36
N VAL A 158 -2.09 -10.48 16.62
CA VAL A 158 -1.73 -10.01 17.97
C VAL A 158 -2.99 -9.81 18.83
N ALA A 159 -4.06 -9.27 18.26
CA ALA A 159 -5.33 -9.03 18.95
C ALA A 159 -5.96 -10.28 19.56
N GLU A 160 -5.74 -11.44 18.93
CA GLU A 160 -6.23 -12.72 19.44
C GLU A 160 -5.20 -13.39 20.35
N SER A 161 -3.93 -13.46 19.92
CA SER A 161 -2.81 -13.87 20.75
C SER A 161 -1.48 -13.64 20.02
N THR A 162 -0.48 -13.09 20.70
CA THR A 162 0.90 -12.96 20.19
C THR A 162 1.53 -14.29 19.75
N ARG A 163 1.05 -15.43 20.28
CA ARG A 163 1.50 -16.78 19.89
C ARG A 163 1.01 -17.21 18.50
N ARG A 164 -0.04 -16.56 17.97
CA ARG A 164 -0.56 -16.85 16.61
C ARG A 164 0.29 -16.24 15.51
N VAL A 165 1.12 -15.25 15.84
CA VAL A 165 2.00 -14.59 14.89
C VAL A 165 3.29 -15.39 14.72
N ARG A 166 3.60 -15.76 13.47
CA ARG A 166 4.90 -16.32 13.12
C ARG A 166 5.92 -15.20 13.01
N TRP A 167 6.60 -14.90 14.12
CA TRP A 167 7.53 -13.75 14.21
C TRP A 167 8.70 -13.81 13.25
N HIS A 168 9.19 -15.01 12.90
CA HIS A 168 10.31 -15.13 11.96
C HIS A 168 9.95 -14.66 10.53
N PRO A 169 8.85 -15.13 9.90
CA PRO A 169 8.33 -14.53 8.67
C PRO A 169 8.02 -13.03 8.79
N ALA A 170 7.38 -12.60 9.88
CA ALA A 170 7.04 -11.19 10.08
C ALA A 170 8.29 -10.29 10.10
N ALA A 171 9.36 -10.72 10.75
CA ALA A 171 10.64 -10.01 10.78
C ALA A 171 11.27 -9.90 9.38
N LYS A 172 11.19 -10.95 8.55
CA LYS A 172 11.67 -10.90 7.15
C LYS A 172 10.91 -9.87 6.32
N ILE A 173 9.60 -9.77 6.52
CA ILE A 173 8.76 -8.79 5.83
C ILE A 173 9.15 -7.37 6.25
N VAL A 174 9.30 -7.11 7.55
CA VAL A 174 9.73 -5.80 8.07
C VAL A 174 11.13 -5.43 7.56
N LEU A 175 12.06 -6.40 7.51
CA LEU A 175 13.39 -6.15 6.94
C LEU A 175 13.30 -5.78 5.45
N ALA A 176 12.49 -6.49 4.67
CA ALA A 176 12.28 -6.18 3.26
C ALA A 176 11.76 -4.74 3.06
N TRP A 177 10.92 -4.25 3.97
CA TRP A 177 10.41 -2.87 3.92
C TRP A 177 11.50 -1.82 4.07
N VAL A 178 12.42 -2.03 5.01
CA VAL A 178 13.55 -1.12 5.24
C VAL A 178 14.54 -1.16 4.08
N VAL A 179 14.74 -2.33 3.46
CA VAL A 179 15.69 -2.50 2.34
C VAL A 179 15.13 -2.00 1.01
N THR A 180 13.82 -2.11 0.78
CA THR A 180 13.21 -1.77 -0.51
C THR A 180 13.41 -0.30 -0.87
N LEU A 181 13.23 0.64 0.07
CA LEU A 181 13.35 2.08 -0.22
C LEU A 181 14.78 2.49 -0.62
N PRO A 182 15.84 2.16 0.14
CA PRO A 182 17.23 2.40 -0.28
C PRO A 182 17.56 1.76 -1.62
N ALA A 183 17.19 0.49 -1.82
CA ALA A 183 17.45 -0.21 -3.08
C ALA A 183 16.79 0.48 -4.28
N SER A 184 15.53 0.89 -4.13
CA SER A 184 14.79 1.64 -5.15
C SER A 184 15.46 2.97 -5.47
N GLY A 185 15.89 3.70 -4.44
CA GLY A 185 16.58 4.99 -4.58
C GLY A 185 17.91 4.87 -5.30
N LEU A 186 18.71 3.84 -4.97
CA LEU A 186 19.99 3.55 -5.63
C LEU A 186 19.79 3.20 -7.11
N LEU A 187 18.82 2.35 -7.43
CA LEU A 187 18.50 1.99 -8.82
C LEU A 187 18.01 3.21 -9.62
N ALA A 188 17.15 4.04 -9.02
CA ALA A 188 16.70 5.28 -9.65
C ALA A 188 17.84 6.28 -9.89
N ALA A 189 18.77 6.41 -8.93
CA ALA A 189 19.95 7.25 -9.07
C ALA A 189 20.87 6.73 -10.19
N ALA A 190 21.14 5.43 -10.22
CA ALA A 190 21.93 4.80 -11.28
C ALA A 190 21.32 5.03 -12.66
N GLY A 191 20.00 4.80 -12.81
CA GLY A 191 19.29 5.06 -14.06
C GLY A 191 19.37 6.54 -14.49
N ALA A 192 19.21 7.47 -13.55
CA ALA A 192 19.33 8.90 -13.83
C ALA A 192 20.73 9.31 -14.31
N LEU A 193 21.79 8.71 -13.74
CA LEU A 193 23.17 8.95 -14.16
C LEU A 193 23.45 8.40 -15.56
N ILE A 194 22.93 7.21 -15.89
CA ILE A 194 23.06 6.62 -17.24
C ILE A 194 22.39 7.54 -18.27
N VAL A 195 21.15 7.96 -18.03
CA VAL A 195 20.42 8.85 -18.94
C VAL A 195 21.17 10.17 -19.15
N LYS A 196 21.74 10.74 -18.09
CA LYS A 196 22.57 11.95 -18.22
C LYS A 196 23.84 11.72 -19.04
N GLY A 197 24.52 10.59 -18.85
CA GLY A 197 25.74 10.26 -19.60
C GLY A 197 25.50 9.92 -21.08
N VAL A 198 24.26 9.58 -21.46
CA VAL A 198 23.87 9.34 -22.86
C VAL A 198 23.40 10.63 -23.56
N ILE A 199 22.82 11.57 -22.81
CA ILE A 199 22.27 12.83 -23.35
C ILE A 199 23.32 13.96 -23.37
N ALA A 200 24.38 13.87 -22.55
CA ALA A 200 25.53 14.77 -22.54
C ALA A 200 26.54 14.41 -23.64
#